data_AF-A0A0Q6R0Q2-F1
#
_entry.id   AF-A0A0Q6R0Q2-F1
#
_cell.length_a   1.000
_cell.length_b   1.000
_cell.length_c   1.000
_cell.angle_alpha   90.00
_cell.angle_beta   90.00
_cell.angle_gamma   90.00
#
_symmetry.space_group_name_H-M   'P 1'
#
loop_
_entity.id
_entity.type
_entity.pdbx_description
1 polymer ?
#
loop_
_entity_poly.entity_id
_entity_poly.type
_entity_poly.pdbx_seq_one_letter_code
_entity_poly.pdbx_strand_id
1 'polypeptide(L)'
;MIRPIELSLTGEFMGERSYSDFKSRSVEGYELFFEIEVVLRELITRNLEQQFGKKWLKQALPPDIRKRISDGLEYERSIPWAKLVPHSPLYYSDFPHLRILIEMGGNWTLFAETFRNKDGVRVHLGELEAIRNKIAHLRYLTDRDLAYLRTARDRIVGCIPPTDLKRLMQSAAAHVPITAYLARLVDAIEGALVAMRLGKTYTDYQSEIFDALDQWWFEDAYLGRSTERIRAFSMLLEGYQGLPSGLGQALKKRQWIEEREAVQFGIHAVDDLRQMLTTAERFDA
;
A
#
# COMPACT_ATOMS: atom_id res chain seq x y z
N MET A 1 3.63 46.71 -31.34
CA MET A 1 4.77 46.91 -30.43
C MET A 1 4.20 47.00 -29.03
N ILE A 2 4.17 45.87 -28.31
CA ILE A 2 3.51 45.75 -27.00
C ILE A 2 4.52 46.25 -25.95
N ARG A 3 4.14 47.27 -25.17
CA ARG A 3 4.99 47.73 -24.06
C ARG A 3 4.90 46.74 -22.90
N PRO A 4 5.99 46.43 -22.20
CA PRO A 4 5.93 45.63 -20.98
C PRO A 4 5.20 46.43 -19.90
N ILE A 5 4.28 45.76 -19.20
CA ILE A 5 3.70 46.28 -17.96
C ILE A 5 4.76 46.03 -16.88
N GLU A 6 5.47 47.08 -16.46
CA GLU A 6 6.25 47.05 -15.23
C GLU A 6 5.27 47.06 -14.05
N LEU A 7 5.02 45.87 -13.48
CA LEU A 7 4.34 45.74 -12.20
C LEU A 7 5.26 46.28 -11.10
N SER A 8 5.08 47.56 -10.78
CA SER A 8 5.56 48.21 -9.57
C SER A 8 4.97 47.48 -8.35
N LEU A 9 5.73 46.53 -7.80
CA LEU A 9 5.49 45.93 -6.48
C LEU A 9 5.94 46.90 -5.38
N THR A 10 5.25 48.03 -5.28
CA THR A 10 5.22 48.87 -4.08
C THR A 10 3.81 48.68 -3.51
N GLY A 11 3.61 47.77 -2.57
CA GLY A 11 4.20 47.83 -1.23
C GLY A 11 3.19 48.49 -0.30
N GLU A 12 1.98 47.93 -0.19
CA GLU A 12 0.98 48.26 0.84
C GLU A 12 -0.25 47.33 0.71
N PHE A 13 -0.06 46.01 0.80
CA PHE A 13 -1.19 45.08 0.97
C PHE A 13 -0.81 43.97 1.95
N MET A 14 -1.47 44.02 3.11
CA MET A 14 -1.42 43.07 4.25
C MET A 14 -0.12 43.12 5.06
N GLY A 15 -0.26 43.37 6.38
CA GLY A 15 0.85 43.53 7.33
C GLY A 15 1.96 42.49 7.15
N GLU A 16 3.20 42.98 7.13
CA GLU A 16 4.45 42.33 6.71
C GLU A 16 4.66 40.90 7.26
N ARG A 17 3.96 39.93 6.69
CA ARG A 17 4.42 38.55 6.70
C ARG A 17 5.27 38.40 5.46
N SER A 18 6.58 38.55 5.65
CA SER A 18 7.56 38.36 4.58
C SER A 18 7.32 37.02 3.88
N TYR A 19 7.47 36.98 2.56
CA TYR A 19 7.42 35.73 1.78
C TYR A 19 8.37 34.65 2.37
N SER A 20 9.47 35.07 2.99
CA SER A 20 10.39 34.20 3.72
C SER A 20 9.72 33.51 4.92
N ASP A 21 8.95 34.25 5.72
CA ASP A 21 8.17 33.70 6.85
C ASP A 21 7.12 32.70 6.33
N PHE A 22 6.34 33.08 5.31
CA PHE A 22 5.36 32.18 4.69
C PHE A 22 5.98 30.85 4.25
N LYS A 23 7.12 30.91 3.54
CA LYS A 23 7.83 29.73 3.05
C LYS A 23 8.36 28.88 4.21
N SER A 24 9.02 29.51 5.19
CA SER A 24 9.61 28.79 6.33
C SER A 24 8.54 28.03 7.12
N ARG A 25 7.39 28.66 7.37
CA ARG A 25 6.26 28.03 8.06
C ARG A 25 5.69 26.86 7.26
N SER A 26 5.59 27.03 5.94
CA SER A 26 5.08 25.97 5.06
C SER A 26 6.00 24.74 5.07
N VAL A 27 7.32 24.94 5.04
CA VAL A 27 8.30 23.86 5.14
C VAL A 27 8.21 23.15 6.49
N GLU A 28 8.23 23.90 7.59
CA GLU A 28 8.10 23.32 8.94
C GLU A 28 6.78 22.54 9.09
N GLY A 29 5.67 23.12 8.63
CA GLY A 29 4.37 22.49 8.70
C GLY A 29 4.35 21.18 7.91
N TYR A 30 4.92 21.16 6.71
CA TYR A 30 5.05 19.95 5.90
C TYR A 30 5.94 18.89 6.57
N GLU A 31 7.09 19.26 7.14
CA GLU A 31 8.00 18.32 7.80
C GLU A 31 7.34 17.62 9.00
N LEU A 32 6.71 18.39 9.90
CA LEU A 32 5.99 17.86 11.06
C LEU A 32 4.84 16.95 10.62
N PHE A 33 4.10 17.39 9.62
CA PHE A 33 2.97 16.68 9.08
C PHE A 33 3.38 15.35 8.43
N PHE A 34 4.43 15.38 7.60
CA PHE A 34 5.00 14.21 6.94
C PHE A 34 5.41 13.15 7.96
N GLU A 35 6.11 13.55 9.03
CA GLU A 35 6.53 12.64 10.10
C GLU A 35 5.32 11.96 10.77
N ILE A 36 4.30 12.74 11.16
CA ILE A 36 3.08 12.20 11.80
C ILE A 36 2.38 11.19 10.87
N GLU A 37 2.15 11.59 9.62
CA GLU A 37 1.33 10.81 8.68
C GLU A 37 2.02 9.50 8.31
N VAL A 38 3.31 9.55 7.99
CA VAL A 38 4.11 8.37 7.66
C VAL A 38 4.16 7.41 8.85
N VAL A 39 4.49 7.92 10.03
CA VAL A 39 4.61 7.08 11.24
C VAL A 39 3.28 6.41 11.59
N LEU A 40 2.16 7.12 11.47
CA LEU A 40 0.84 6.53 11.70
C LEU A 40 0.50 5.43 10.70
N ARG A 41 0.73 5.67 9.40
CA ARG A 41 0.43 4.67 8.35
C ARG A 41 1.24 3.40 8.54
N GLU A 42 2.53 3.53 8.82
CA GLU A 42 3.41 2.39 9.06
C GLU A 42 3.07 1.66 10.37
N LEU A 43 2.76 2.41 11.45
CA LEU A 43 2.35 1.80 12.72
C LEU A 43 1.06 0.98 12.56
N ILE A 44 0.07 1.54 11.88
CA ILE A 44 -1.21 0.85 11.63
C ILE A 44 -0.96 -0.37 10.76
N THR A 45 -0.23 -0.23 9.64
CA THR A 45 0.08 -1.35 8.73
C THR A 45 0.76 -2.48 9.50
N ARG A 46 1.81 -2.18 10.26
CA ARG A 46 2.55 -3.15 11.06
C ARG A 46 1.66 -3.88 12.06
N ASN A 47 0.86 -3.15 12.83
CA ASN A 47 0.02 -3.75 13.86
C ASN A 47 -1.10 -4.62 13.25
N LEU A 48 -1.67 -4.19 12.11
CA LEU A 48 -2.68 -4.97 11.39
C LEU A 48 -2.07 -6.23 10.76
N GLU A 49 -0.88 -6.14 10.16
CA GLU A 49 -0.15 -7.28 9.62
C GLU A 49 0.22 -8.31 10.70
N GLN A 50 0.64 -7.85 11.88
CA GLN A 50 0.94 -8.73 13.01
C GLN A 50 -0.29 -9.50 13.50
N GLN A 51 -1.46 -8.85 13.54
CA GLN A 51 -2.68 -9.45 14.06
C GLN A 51 -3.41 -10.33 13.04
N PHE A 52 -3.50 -9.89 11.79
CA PHE A 52 -4.35 -10.50 10.75
C PHE A 52 -3.54 -11.16 9.63
N GLY A 53 -2.20 -11.10 9.69
CA GLY A 53 -1.31 -11.60 8.66
C GLY A 53 -1.52 -10.89 7.32
N LYS A 54 -1.24 -11.59 6.23
CA LYS A 54 -1.31 -11.07 4.85
C LYS A 54 -2.72 -10.60 4.46
N LYS A 55 -3.76 -11.16 5.10
CA LYS A 55 -5.18 -10.87 4.84
C LYS A 55 -5.69 -9.63 5.59
N TRP A 56 -4.82 -8.87 6.26
CA TRP A 56 -5.23 -7.70 7.04
C TRP A 56 -6.06 -6.70 6.24
N LEU A 57 -5.75 -6.49 4.95
CA LEU A 57 -6.54 -5.60 4.09
C LEU A 57 -8.00 -6.05 4.01
N LYS A 58 -8.27 -7.36 3.93
CA LYS A 58 -9.62 -7.92 3.81
C LYS A 58 -10.31 -8.09 5.16
N GLN A 59 -9.56 -8.34 6.22
CA GLN A 59 -10.12 -8.66 7.55
C GLN A 59 -10.25 -7.44 8.46
N ALA A 60 -9.33 -6.49 8.36
CA ALA A 60 -9.23 -5.38 9.31
C ALA A 60 -9.73 -4.03 8.76
N LEU A 61 -9.85 -3.87 7.44
CA LEU A 61 -10.33 -2.63 6.85
C LEU A 61 -11.83 -2.66 6.57
N PRO A 62 -12.58 -1.66 7.05
CA PRO A 62 -13.95 -1.39 6.65
C PRO A 62 -14.14 -1.28 5.12
N PRO A 63 -15.29 -1.71 4.56
CA PRO A 63 -15.53 -1.69 3.11
C PRO A 63 -15.38 -0.31 2.45
N ASP A 64 -15.77 0.75 3.14
CA ASP A 64 -15.66 2.15 2.69
C ASP A 64 -14.20 2.58 2.56
N ILE A 65 -13.35 2.25 3.54
CA ILE A 65 -11.91 2.53 3.49
C ILE A 65 -11.25 1.75 2.34
N ARG A 66 -11.62 0.47 2.16
CA ARG A 66 -11.10 -0.33 1.03
C ARG A 66 -11.49 0.25 -0.31
N LYS A 67 -12.76 0.68 -0.45
CA LYS A 67 -13.22 1.32 -1.68
C LYS A 67 -12.43 2.60 -1.94
N ARG A 68 -12.21 3.43 -0.92
CA ARG A 68 -11.43 4.66 -1.05
C ARG A 68 -10.01 4.41 -1.55
N ILE A 69 -9.34 3.39 -1.01
CA ILE A 69 -8.00 2.98 -1.44
C ILE A 69 -8.03 2.53 -2.91
N SER A 70 -8.99 1.69 -3.29
CA SER A 70 -9.15 1.21 -4.66
C SER A 70 -9.39 2.36 -5.64
N ASP A 71 -10.31 3.27 -5.32
CA ASP A 71 -10.63 4.45 -6.14
C ASP A 71 -9.39 5.36 -6.29
N GLY A 72 -8.58 5.52 -5.23
CA GLY A 72 -7.35 6.30 -5.25
C GLY A 72 -6.27 5.73 -6.16
N LEU A 73 -6.07 4.40 -6.09
CA LEU A 73 -5.17 3.67 -6.97
C LEU A 73 -5.60 3.75 -8.44
N GLU A 74 -6.89 3.56 -8.72
CA GLU A 74 -7.43 3.64 -10.07
C GLU A 74 -7.31 5.06 -10.63
N TYR A 75 -7.58 6.07 -9.81
CA TYR A 75 -7.37 7.47 -10.17
C TYR A 75 -5.91 7.75 -10.52
N GLU A 76 -4.95 7.36 -9.67
CA GLU A 76 -3.52 7.59 -9.93
C GLU A 76 -3.08 6.90 -11.23
N ARG A 77 -3.52 5.66 -11.47
CA ARG A 77 -3.28 4.92 -12.72
C ARG A 77 -3.88 5.58 -13.96
N SER A 78 -4.98 6.31 -13.80
CA SER A 78 -5.65 7.00 -14.90
C SER A 78 -4.89 8.24 -15.39
N ILE A 79 -3.91 8.75 -14.62
CA ILE A 79 -3.17 9.97 -14.94
C ILE A 79 -1.99 9.63 -15.88
N PRO A 80 -2.02 10.01 -17.17
CA PRO A 80 -1.02 9.54 -18.14
C PRO A 80 0.41 10.05 -17.91
N TRP A 81 0.55 11.17 -17.19
CA TRP A 81 1.83 11.82 -16.92
C TRP A 81 2.35 11.58 -15.50
N ALA A 82 1.62 10.82 -14.67
CA ALA A 82 2.07 10.45 -13.34
C ALA A 82 2.62 9.02 -13.36
N LYS A 83 3.80 8.84 -12.74
CA LYS A 83 4.37 7.52 -12.50
C LYS A 83 3.76 7.00 -11.20
N LEU A 84 3.03 5.89 -11.28
CA LEU A 84 2.51 5.20 -10.09
C LEU A 84 3.69 4.71 -9.25
N VAL A 85 3.76 5.10 -7.99
CA VAL A 85 4.75 4.57 -7.06
C VAL A 85 4.07 3.56 -6.13
N PRO A 86 4.43 2.27 -6.20
CA PRO A 86 3.94 1.24 -5.30
C PRO A 86 4.10 1.59 -3.81
N HIS A 87 2.99 1.93 -3.15
CA HIS A 87 2.94 2.18 -1.72
C HIS A 87 1.95 1.25 -1.00
N SER A 88 2.15 1.09 0.31
CA SER A 88 1.20 0.40 1.17
C SER A 88 -0.21 1.00 0.99
N PRO A 89 -1.28 0.18 1.04
CA PRO A 89 -2.67 0.62 0.81
C PRO A 89 -3.07 1.83 1.64
N LEU A 90 -2.55 1.95 2.87
CA LEU A 90 -2.88 3.07 3.72
C LEU A 90 -2.40 4.41 3.19
N TYR A 91 -1.44 4.51 2.27
CA TYR A 91 -1.05 5.80 1.66
C TYR A 91 -2.16 6.48 0.86
N TYR A 92 -3.20 5.74 0.47
CA TYR A 92 -4.40 6.25 -0.21
C TYR A 92 -5.51 6.68 0.76
N SER A 93 -5.25 6.64 2.07
CA SER A 93 -6.18 7.02 3.14
C SER A 93 -5.88 8.43 3.66
N ASP A 94 -6.74 9.04 4.48
CA ASP A 94 -6.49 10.32 5.17
C ASP A 94 -6.71 10.18 6.69
N PHE A 95 -6.52 11.25 7.48
CA PHE A 95 -6.66 11.19 8.93
C PHE A 95 -8.02 10.69 9.42
N PRO A 96 -9.16 11.14 8.86
CA PRO A 96 -10.45 10.54 9.14
C PRO A 96 -10.46 9.01 9.03
N HIS A 97 -9.88 8.45 7.96
CA HIS A 97 -9.79 7.00 7.77
C HIS A 97 -8.83 6.35 8.78
N LEU A 98 -7.64 6.91 8.99
CA LEU A 98 -6.67 6.38 9.96
C LEU A 98 -7.25 6.36 11.38
N ARG A 99 -7.98 7.41 11.74
CA ARG A 99 -8.72 7.50 13.00
C ARG A 99 -9.75 6.39 13.14
N ILE A 100 -10.57 6.15 12.12
CA ILE A 100 -11.55 5.06 12.12
C ILE A 100 -10.85 3.70 12.33
N LEU A 101 -9.72 3.47 11.65
CA LEU A 101 -8.96 2.22 11.78
C LEU A 101 -8.39 2.00 13.19
N ILE A 102 -7.86 3.05 13.82
CA ILE A 102 -7.37 2.98 15.20
C ILE A 102 -8.54 2.77 16.18
N GLU A 103 -9.65 3.48 15.96
CA GLU A 103 -10.77 3.48 16.89
C GLU A 103 -11.69 2.27 16.77
N MET A 104 -11.65 1.53 15.67
CA MET A 104 -12.50 0.37 15.47
C MET A 104 -12.32 -0.61 16.65
N GLY A 105 -13.43 -1.08 17.24
CA GLY A 105 -13.42 -1.77 18.53
C GLY A 105 -12.45 -2.97 18.59
N GLY A 106 -12.38 -3.77 17.53
CA GLY A 106 -11.45 -4.90 17.42
C GLY A 106 -9.98 -4.51 17.18
N ASN A 107 -9.72 -3.28 16.71
CA ASN A 107 -8.37 -2.79 16.43
C ASN A 107 -7.80 -1.97 17.59
N TRP A 108 -8.64 -1.30 18.39
CA TRP A 108 -8.16 -0.42 19.47
C TRP A 108 -7.22 -1.16 20.45
N THR A 109 -7.46 -2.44 20.71
CA THR A 109 -6.58 -3.28 21.55
C THR A 109 -5.14 -3.34 21.03
N LEU A 110 -4.94 -3.20 19.71
CA LEU A 110 -3.62 -3.16 19.06
C LEU A 110 -2.88 -1.83 19.28
N PHE A 111 -3.60 -0.77 19.65
CA PHE A 111 -3.07 0.58 19.79
C PHE A 111 -3.16 1.13 21.21
N ALA A 112 -3.89 0.45 22.10
CA ALA A 112 -4.16 0.89 23.45
C ALA A 112 -2.87 1.04 24.29
N GLU A 113 -1.89 0.14 24.12
CA GLU A 113 -0.62 0.25 24.82
C GLU A 113 0.21 1.46 24.36
N THR A 114 0.20 1.76 23.06
CA THR A 114 0.91 2.89 22.47
C THR A 114 0.26 4.22 22.85
N PHE A 115 -1.03 4.40 22.59
CA PHE A 115 -1.69 5.70 22.73
C PHE A 115 -2.35 5.93 24.09
N ARG A 116 -2.71 4.86 24.81
CA ARG A 116 -3.35 4.84 26.15
C ARG A 116 -4.73 5.50 26.27
N ASN A 117 -5.01 6.55 25.51
CA ASN A 117 -6.26 7.31 25.54
C ASN A 117 -6.84 7.46 24.13
N LYS A 118 -7.94 6.73 23.89
CA LYS A 118 -8.66 6.72 22.61
C LYS A 118 -9.23 8.08 22.23
N ASP A 119 -9.83 8.78 23.18
CA ASP A 119 -10.45 10.09 22.92
C ASP A 119 -9.39 11.16 22.65
N GLY A 120 -8.23 11.05 23.28
CA GLY A 120 -7.07 11.89 22.97
C GLY A 120 -6.65 11.74 21.51
N VAL A 121 -6.52 10.52 21.01
CA VAL A 121 -6.21 10.25 19.60
C VAL A 121 -7.30 10.82 18.69
N ARG A 122 -8.58 10.59 19.00
CA ARG A 122 -9.72 11.10 18.22
C ARG A 122 -9.64 12.60 17.98
N VAL A 123 -9.47 13.36 19.06
CA VAL A 123 -9.37 14.82 19.03
C VAL A 123 -8.16 15.21 18.20
N HIS A 124 -7.01 14.57 18.44
CA HIS A 124 -5.79 14.98 17.77
C HIS A 124 -5.81 14.80 16.25
N LEU A 125 -6.27 13.63 15.80
CA LEU A 125 -6.37 13.32 14.37
C LEU A 125 -7.45 14.17 13.68
N GLY A 126 -8.52 14.54 14.40
CA GLY A 126 -9.57 15.41 13.87
C GLY A 126 -9.08 16.82 13.54
N GLU A 127 -8.27 17.42 14.43
CA GLU A 127 -7.72 18.77 14.19
C GLU A 127 -6.58 18.77 13.16
N LEU A 128 -5.81 17.68 13.06
CA LEU A 128 -4.76 17.52 12.05
C LEU A 128 -5.31 17.61 10.63
N GLU A 129 -6.50 17.09 10.36
CA GLU A 129 -7.12 17.13 9.02
C GLU A 129 -7.35 18.58 8.52
N ALA A 130 -7.77 19.48 9.41
CA ALA A 130 -7.97 20.88 9.04
C ALA A 130 -6.66 21.57 8.66
N ILE A 131 -5.57 21.25 9.37
CA ILE A 131 -4.24 21.83 9.11
C ILE A 131 -3.60 21.19 7.88
N ARG A 132 -3.78 19.88 7.69
CA ARG A 132 -3.39 19.12 6.49
C ARG A 132 -3.91 19.80 5.23
N ASN A 133 -5.18 20.18 5.22
CA ASN A 133 -5.79 20.86 4.08
C ASN A 133 -5.21 22.26 3.85
N LYS A 134 -4.76 22.96 4.90
CA LYS A 134 -4.00 24.21 4.71
C LYS A 134 -2.64 23.95 4.05
N ILE A 135 -1.90 22.95 4.51
CA ILE A 135 -0.59 22.57 3.97
C ILE A 135 -0.72 22.16 2.49
N ALA A 136 -1.65 21.25 2.18
CA ALA A 136 -1.85 20.74 0.82
C ALA A 136 -2.25 21.81 -0.20
N HIS A 137 -2.94 22.87 0.24
CA HIS A 137 -3.33 24.01 -0.60
C HIS A 137 -2.41 25.22 -0.46
N LEU A 138 -1.22 25.06 0.15
CA LEU A 138 -0.25 26.14 0.36
C LEU A 138 -0.88 27.39 0.98
N ARG A 139 -1.71 27.20 2.01
CA ARG A 139 -2.32 28.30 2.77
C ARG A 139 -1.43 28.69 3.94
N TYR A 140 -1.47 29.97 4.35
CA TYR A 140 -0.67 30.47 5.47
C TYR A 140 -0.95 29.68 6.76
N LEU A 141 0.10 29.21 7.45
CA LEU A 141 0.02 28.54 8.74
C LEU A 141 0.26 29.52 9.89
N THR A 142 -0.73 29.66 10.76
CA THR A 142 -0.62 30.50 11.96
C THR A 142 0.32 29.90 13.01
N ASP A 143 0.77 30.70 13.98
CA ASP A 143 1.54 30.19 15.13
C ASP A 143 0.78 29.09 15.88
N ARG A 144 -0.54 29.22 15.95
CA ARG A 144 -1.41 28.20 16.54
C ARG A 144 -1.39 26.89 15.74
N ASP A 145 -1.40 26.97 14.41
CA ASP A 145 -1.33 25.76 13.56
C ASP A 145 0.01 25.03 13.78
N LEU A 146 1.13 25.75 13.82
CA LEU A 146 2.46 25.17 14.05
C LEU A 146 2.63 24.62 15.46
N ALA A 147 2.20 25.37 16.49
CA ALA A 147 2.23 24.90 17.87
C ALA A 147 1.39 23.64 18.05
N TYR A 148 0.26 23.56 17.36
CA TYR A 148 -0.57 22.37 17.35
C TYR A 148 0.13 21.19 16.67
N LEU A 149 0.71 21.37 15.48
CA LEU A 149 1.46 20.32 14.78
C LEU A 149 2.61 19.77 15.63
N ARG A 150 3.39 20.64 16.27
CA ARG A 150 4.47 20.25 17.19
C ARG A 150 3.94 19.41 18.35
N THR A 151 2.86 19.86 18.97
CA THR A 151 2.22 19.12 20.08
C THR A 151 1.67 17.77 19.63
N ALA A 152 1.01 17.72 18.47
CA ALA A 152 0.46 16.49 17.91
C ALA A 152 1.59 15.50 17.54
N ARG A 153 2.67 16.00 16.94
CA ARG A 153 3.89 15.23 16.66
C ARG A 153 4.44 14.63 17.94
N ASP A 154 4.67 15.43 18.98
CA ASP A 154 5.22 14.91 20.24
C ASP A 154 4.30 13.91 20.94
N ARG A 155 2.97 14.08 20.83
CA ARG A 155 2.01 13.12 21.40
C ARG A 155 1.90 11.82 20.60
N ILE A 156 1.95 11.89 19.27
CA ILE A 156 1.77 10.71 18.42
C ILE A 156 3.10 9.96 18.27
N VAL A 157 4.14 10.67 17.85
CA VAL A 157 5.48 10.10 17.61
C VAL A 157 6.17 9.79 18.94
N GLY A 158 6.02 10.64 19.96
CA GLY A 158 6.63 10.43 21.27
C GLY A 158 6.04 9.26 22.06
N CYS A 159 4.87 8.74 21.68
CA CYS A 159 4.31 7.51 22.23
C CYS A 159 5.01 6.24 21.71
N ILE A 160 5.85 6.35 20.67
CA ILE A 160 6.47 5.21 20.00
C ILE A 160 7.93 5.09 20.48
N PRO A 161 8.39 3.90 20.92
CA PRO A 161 9.78 3.71 21.31
C PRO A 161 10.76 4.08 20.18
N PRO A 162 11.91 4.73 20.47
CA PRO A 162 12.85 5.17 19.42
C PRO A 162 13.32 4.07 18.48
N THR A 163 13.49 2.84 18.98
CA THR A 163 13.85 1.68 18.16
C THR A 163 12.77 1.32 17.15
N ASP A 164 11.51 1.45 17.55
CA ASP A 164 10.36 1.18 16.70
C ASP A 164 10.14 2.31 15.71
N LEU A 165 10.24 3.56 16.15
CA LEU A 165 10.15 4.73 15.27
C LEU A 165 11.13 4.64 14.11
N LYS A 166 12.40 4.29 14.40
CA LYS A 166 13.42 4.10 13.36
C LYS A 166 13.01 3.01 12.35
N ARG A 167 12.44 1.89 12.81
CA ARG A 167 11.97 0.81 11.94
C ARG A 167 10.80 1.26 11.06
N LEU A 168 9.83 1.99 11.62
CA LEU A 168 8.70 2.53 10.88
C LEU A 168 9.17 3.50 9.78
N MET A 169 10.08 4.41 10.10
CA MET A 169 10.65 5.34 9.12
C MET A 169 11.46 4.62 8.03
N GLN A 170 12.19 3.56 8.38
CA GLN A 170 12.90 2.73 7.41
C GLN A 170 11.94 1.95 6.51
N SER A 171 10.82 1.46 7.06
CA SER A 171 9.77 0.77 6.30
C SER A 171 9.12 1.71 5.29
N ALA A 172 8.78 2.93 5.69
CA ALA A 172 8.24 3.95 4.78
C ALA A 172 9.19 4.31 3.63
N ALA A 173 10.50 4.29 3.88
CA ALA A 173 11.51 4.57 2.87
C ALA A 173 11.80 3.36 1.97
N ALA A 174 11.39 2.15 2.37
CA ALA A 174 11.56 0.95 1.58
C ALA A 174 10.48 0.91 0.48
N HIS A 175 10.91 1.02 -0.77
CA HIS A 175 10.02 0.79 -1.90
C HIS A 175 9.50 -0.65 -1.85
N VAL A 176 8.20 -0.85 -2.01
CA VAL A 176 7.63 -2.20 -2.10
C VAL A 176 8.07 -2.80 -3.44
N PRO A 177 8.90 -3.86 -3.47
CA PRO A 177 9.51 -4.33 -4.70
C PRO A 177 8.54 -5.23 -5.48
N ILE A 178 7.44 -4.64 -5.94
CA ILE A 178 6.34 -5.34 -6.63
C ILE A 178 6.83 -6.05 -7.89
N THR A 179 7.74 -5.44 -8.65
CA THR A 179 8.41 -6.07 -9.80
C THR A 179 9.15 -7.33 -9.39
N ALA A 180 9.93 -7.28 -8.31
CA ALA A 180 10.61 -8.47 -7.77
C ALA A 180 9.62 -9.54 -7.27
N TYR A 181 8.47 -9.13 -6.72
CA TYR A 181 7.44 -10.07 -6.29
C TYR A 181 6.74 -10.75 -7.48
N LEU A 182 6.39 -9.98 -8.52
CA LEU A 182 5.82 -10.51 -9.76
C LEU A 182 6.80 -11.44 -10.48
N ALA A 183 8.09 -11.06 -10.56
CA ALA A 183 9.13 -11.91 -11.16
C ALA A 183 9.26 -13.26 -10.45
N ARG A 184 9.34 -13.26 -9.11
CA ARG A 184 9.34 -14.51 -8.34
C ARG A 184 8.09 -15.34 -8.55
N LEU A 185 6.92 -14.70 -8.66
CA LEU A 185 5.66 -15.41 -8.91
C LEU A 185 5.62 -16.03 -10.32
N VAL A 186 6.19 -15.36 -11.33
CA VAL A 186 6.38 -15.93 -12.67
C VAL A 186 7.24 -17.19 -12.57
N ASP A 187 8.42 -17.10 -11.96
CA ASP A 187 9.35 -18.23 -11.81
C ASP A 187 8.68 -19.41 -11.07
N ALA A 188 7.93 -19.12 -10.01
CA ALA A 188 7.21 -20.10 -9.21
C ALA A 188 6.15 -20.86 -10.04
N ILE A 189 5.34 -20.14 -10.83
CA ILE A 189 4.32 -20.74 -11.69
C ILE A 189 4.96 -21.52 -12.84
N GLU A 190 6.04 -21.03 -13.45
CA GLU A 190 6.76 -21.76 -14.49
C GLU A 190 7.38 -23.05 -13.96
N GLY A 191 7.97 -23.01 -12.75
CA GLY A 191 8.45 -24.20 -12.05
C GLY A 191 7.34 -25.23 -11.80
N ALA A 192 6.17 -24.78 -11.36
CA ALA A 192 5.00 -25.64 -11.17
C ALA A 192 4.52 -26.26 -12.49
N LEU A 193 4.49 -25.50 -13.59
CA LEU A 193 4.16 -25.99 -14.93
C LEU A 193 5.12 -27.08 -15.43
N VAL A 194 6.42 -26.88 -15.23
CA VAL A 194 7.43 -27.88 -15.59
C VAL A 194 7.21 -29.17 -14.79
N ALA A 195 6.97 -29.07 -13.48
CA ALA A 195 6.68 -30.22 -12.65
C ALA A 195 5.41 -30.97 -13.11
N MET A 196 4.32 -30.24 -13.42
CA MET A 196 3.08 -30.82 -13.94
C MET A 196 3.31 -31.58 -15.24
N ARG A 197 4.01 -30.98 -16.22
CA ARG A 197 4.35 -31.63 -17.51
C ARG A 197 5.15 -32.92 -17.31
N LEU A 198 6.03 -32.94 -16.31
CA LEU A 198 6.82 -34.12 -15.96
C LEU A 198 6.07 -35.14 -15.08
N GLY A 199 4.83 -34.83 -14.65
CA GLY A 199 4.06 -35.67 -13.74
C GLY A 199 4.61 -35.69 -12.30
N LYS A 200 5.43 -34.71 -11.94
CA LYS A 200 6.12 -34.60 -10.64
C LYS A 200 5.34 -33.71 -9.68
N THR A 201 5.54 -33.94 -8.38
CA THR A 201 5.11 -32.99 -7.34
C THR A 201 5.98 -31.73 -7.40
N TYR A 202 5.40 -30.56 -7.12
CA TYR A 202 6.13 -29.31 -6.90
C TYR A 202 5.87 -28.88 -5.46
N THR A 203 6.91 -28.77 -4.65
CA THR A 203 6.81 -28.40 -3.22
C THR A 203 7.43 -27.03 -2.95
N ASP A 204 8.51 -26.72 -3.67
CA ASP A 204 9.37 -25.58 -3.35
C ASP A 204 8.68 -24.23 -3.61
N TYR A 205 7.82 -24.19 -4.62
CA TYR A 205 7.13 -22.96 -5.07
C TYR A 205 5.73 -22.79 -4.50
N GLN A 206 5.20 -23.82 -3.81
CA GLN A 206 3.80 -23.83 -3.37
C GLN A 206 3.53 -22.68 -2.41
N SER A 207 4.40 -22.53 -1.39
CA SER A 207 4.27 -21.47 -0.40
C SER A 207 4.32 -20.10 -1.08
N GLU A 208 5.23 -19.88 -2.03
CA GLU A 208 5.40 -18.59 -2.71
C GLU A 208 4.16 -18.17 -3.51
N ILE A 209 3.52 -19.10 -4.23
CA ILE A 209 2.32 -18.81 -5.02
C ILE A 209 1.17 -18.42 -4.08
N PHE A 210 0.82 -19.27 -3.11
CA PHE A 210 -0.31 -18.97 -2.21
C PHE A 210 -0.03 -17.74 -1.33
N ASP A 211 1.22 -17.58 -0.91
CA ASP A 211 1.65 -16.43 -0.13
C ASP A 211 1.47 -15.13 -0.89
N ALA A 212 1.72 -15.12 -2.21
CA ALA A 212 1.52 -13.95 -3.05
C ALA A 212 0.03 -13.63 -3.25
N LEU A 213 -0.81 -14.64 -3.48
CA LEU A 213 -2.25 -14.48 -3.71
C LEU A 213 -3.02 -13.86 -2.53
N ASP A 214 -2.46 -14.02 -1.32
CA ASP A 214 -2.98 -13.50 -0.07
C ASP A 214 -2.42 -12.11 0.29
N GLN A 215 -1.46 -11.58 -0.49
CA GLN A 215 -0.93 -10.24 -0.27
C GLN A 215 -1.90 -9.16 -0.73
N TRP A 216 -1.87 -8.03 -0.03
CA TRP A 216 -2.67 -6.85 -0.37
C TRP A 216 -2.37 -6.27 -1.77
N TRP A 217 -1.15 -6.46 -2.28
CA TRP A 217 -0.75 -5.94 -3.59
C TRP A 217 -1.24 -6.82 -4.74
N PHE A 218 -1.69 -8.06 -4.46
CA PHE A 218 -2.19 -8.99 -5.47
C PHE A 218 -3.69 -8.77 -5.74
N GLU A 219 -4.06 -7.52 -5.98
CA GLU A 219 -5.44 -7.11 -6.26
C GLU A 219 -5.52 -6.45 -7.64
N ASP A 220 -6.63 -6.64 -8.34
CA ASP A 220 -6.81 -6.16 -9.72
C ASP A 220 -6.63 -4.64 -9.83
N ALA A 221 -7.16 -3.88 -8.86
CA ALA A 221 -6.99 -2.44 -8.78
C ALA A 221 -5.51 -2.04 -8.60
N TYR A 222 -4.75 -2.83 -7.85
CA TYR A 222 -3.35 -2.57 -7.58
C TYR A 222 -2.43 -2.99 -8.72
N LEU A 223 -2.76 -4.04 -9.48
CA LEU A 223 -1.99 -4.52 -10.64
C LEU A 223 -2.46 -3.90 -11.96
N GLY A 224 -3.67 -3.35 -11.99
CA GLY A 224 -4.33 -2.79 -13.18
C GLY A 224 -4.76 -3.83 -14.21
N ARG A 225 -4.81 -5.11 -13.80
CA ARG A 225 -5.15 -6.26 -14.64
C ARG A 225 -5.84 -7.32 -13.79
N SER A 226 -6.72 -8.09 -14.42
CA SER A 226 -7.43 -9.18 -13.73
C SER A 226 -6.45 -10.24 -13.21
N THR A 227 -6.61 -10.61 -11.94
CA THR A 227 -5.87 -11.71 -11.30
C THR A 227 -6.62 -13.04 -11.37
N GLU A 228 -7.80 -13.08 -11.98
CA GLU A 228 -8.71 -14.23 -11.97
C GLU A 228 -8.06 -15.49 -12.53
N ARG A 229 -7.37 -15.40 -13.68
CA ARG A 229 -6.68 -16.56 -14.27
C ARG A 229 -5.55 -17.08 -13.37
N ILE A 230 -4.82 -16.21 -12.69
CA ILE A 230 -3.75 -16.64 -11.78
C ILE A 230 -4.35 -17.34 -10.55
N ARG A 231 -5.45 -16.81 -10.01
CA ARG A 231 -6.21 -17.45 -8.91
C ARG A 231 -6.80 -18.78 -9.33
N ALA A 232 -7.45 -18.86 -10.49
CA ALA A 232 -7.99 -20.12 -11.00
C ALA A 232 -6.89 -21.16 -11.26
N PHE A 233 -5.71 -20.75 -11.74
CA PHE A 233 -4.58 -21.66 -11.88
C PHE A 233 -4.09 -22.17 -10.53
N SER A 234 -4.06 -21.32 -9.49
CA SER A 234 -3.70 -21.76 -8.15
C SER A 234 -4.64 -22.84 -7.59
N MET A 235 -5.94 -22.80 -7.92
CA MET A 235 -6.88 -23.85 -7.54
C MET A 235 -6.60 -25.17 -8.29
N LEU A 236 -6.21 -25.10 -9.56
CA LEU A 236 -5.75 -26.28 -10.31
C LEU A 236 -4.47 -26.86 -9.69
N LEU A 237 -3.57 -25.99 -9.27
CA LEU A 237 -2.34 -26.36 -8.58
C LEU A 237 -2.60 -27.09 -7.25
N GLU A 238 -3.55 -26.65 -6.43
CA GLU A 238 -4.00 -27.38 -5.23
C GLU A 238 -4.59 -28.75 -5.60
N GLY A 239 -5.49 -28.78 -6.59
CA GLY A 239 -6.13 -30.02 -7.06
C GLY A 239 -5.12 -31.04 -7.57
N TYR A 240 -4.10 -30.58 -8.30
CA TYR A 240 -3.02 -31.43 -8.81
C TYR A 240 -2.17 -32.03 -7.68
N GLN A 241 -1.89 -31.26 -6.63
CA GLN A 241 -1.14 -31.75 -5.47
C GLN A 241 -1.92 -32.76 -4.64
N GLY A 242 -3.25 -32.63 -4.58
CA GLY A 242 -4.13 -33.60 -3.93
C GLY A 242 -4.20 -34.96 -4.61
N LEU A 243 -3.62 -35.11 -5.81
CA LEU A 243 -3.62 -36.39 -6.52
C LEU A 243 -2.67 -37.40 -5.88
N PRO A 244 -3.05 -38.69 -5.80
CA PRO A 244 -2.20 -39.75 -5.27
C PRO A 244 -0.82 -39.79 -5.92
N SER A 245 0.21 -40.00 -5.11
CA SER A 245 1.58 -40.27 -5.55
C SER A 245 1.90 -41.77 -5.43
N GLY A 246 2.80 -42.27 -6.29
CA GLY A 246 3.23 -43.68 -6.28
C GLY A 246 3.28 -44.34 -7.66
N LEU A 247 3.72 -45.60 -7.69
CA LEU A 247 3.79 -46.40 -8.93
C LEU A 247 2.41 -46.46 -9.62
N GLY A 248 2.39 -46.24 -10.93
CA GLY A 248 1.18 -46.28 -11.75
C GLY A 248 0.27 -45.04 -11.68
N GLN A 249 0.54 -44.06 -10.81
CA GLN A 249 -0.29 -42.84 -10.72
C GLN A 249 0.05 -41.77 -11.77
N ALA A 250 1.18 -41.91 -12.48
CA ALA A 250 1.61 -40.94 -13.51
C ALA A 250 0.60 -40.78 -14.65
N LEU A 251 -0.04 -41.88 -15.08
CA LEU A 251 -1.07 -41.84 -16.13
C LEU A 251 -2.30 -41.05 -15.67
N LYS A 252 -2.74 -41.26 -14.42
CA LYS A 252 -3.88 -40.53 -13.84
C LYS A 252 -3.58 -39.04 -13.72
N LYS A 253 -2.35 -38.67 -13.33
CA LYS A 253 -1.92 -37.27 -13.27
C LYS A 253 -1.95 -36.61 -14.66
N ARG A 254 -1.48 -37.31 -15.70
CA ARG A 254 -1.54 -36.80 -17.08
C ARG A 254 -2.97 -36.62 -17.56
N GLN A 255 -3.82 -37.63 -17.36
CA GLN A 255 -5.24 -37.55 -17.72
C GLN A 255 -5.92 -36.39 -16.99
N TRP A 256 -5.67 -36.21 -15.69
CA TRP A 256 -6.22 -35.08 -14.93
C TRP A 256 -5.78 -33.72 -15.48
N ILE A 257 -4.51 -33.59 -15.90
CA ILE A 257 -3.96 -32.39 -16.52
C ILE A 257 -4.66 -32.10 -17.85
N GLU A 258 -4.81 -33.12 -18.69
CA GLU A 258 -5.42 -33.02 -20.03
C GLU A 258 -6.90 -32.64 -19.93
N GLU A 259 -7.68 -33.32 -19.09
CA GLU A 259 -9.12 -33.08 -18.90
C GLU A 259 -9.44 -31.66 -18.43
N ARG A 260 -8.49 -31.00 -17.75
CA ARG A 260 -8.65 -29.64 -17.20
C ARG A 260 -7.86 -28.60 -17.96
N GLU A 261 -7.20 -29.00 -19.04
CA GLU A 261 -6.29 -28.16 -19.82
C GLU A 261 -5.28 -27.41 -18.93
N ALA A 262 -4.87 -28.03 -17.81
CA ALA A 262 -4.27 -27.30 -16.69
C ALA A 262 -2.93 -26.63 -17.07
N VAL A 263 -2.18 -27.25 -17.99
CA VAL A 263 -0.95 -26.67 -18.54
C VAL A 263 -1.23 -25.46 -19.43
N GLN A 264 -2.26 -25.50 -20.28
CA GLN A 264 -2.64 -24.34 -21.11
C GLN A 264 -3.11 -23.18 -20.25
N PHE A 265 -3.91 -23.49 -19.23
CA PHE A 265 -4.38 -22.50 -18.27
C PHE A 265 -3.22 -21.82 -17.52
N GLY A 266 -2.23 -22.60 -17.09
CA GLY A 266 -1.05 -22.03 -16.44
C GLY A 266 -0.16 -21.23 -17.39
N ILE A 267 -0.03 -21.60 -18.67
CA ILE A 267 0.67 -20.75 -19.66
C ILE A 267 0.01 -19.38 -19.73
N HIS A 268 -1.32 -19.33 -19.82
CA HIS A 268 -2.04 -18.05 -19.85
C HIS A 268 -1.89 -17.24 -18.56
N ALA A 269 -1.81 -17.89 -17.39
CA ALA A 269 -1.52 -17.23 -16.13
C ALA A 269 -0.10 -16.60 -16.10
N VAL A 270 0.90 -17.30 -16.66
CA VAL A 270 2.26 -16.76 -16.81
C VAL A 270 2.27 -15.57 -17.76
N ASP A 271 1.57 -15.65 -18.89
CA ASP A 271 1.49 -14.54 -19.85
C ASP A 271 0.87 -13.29 -19.21
N ASP A 272 -0.17 -13.45 -18.40
CA ASP A 272 -0.78 -12.36 -17.65
C ASP A 272 0.20 -11.74 -16.65
N LEU A 273 0.92 -12.56 -15.88
CA LEU A 273 1.93 -12.07 -14.94
C LEU A 273 3.08 -11.36 -15.63
N ARG A 274 3.53 -11.83 -16.80
CA ARG A 274 4.55 -11.15 -17.60
C ARG A 274 4.06 -9.80 -18.09
N GLN A 275 2.81 -9.70 -18.54
CA GLN A 275 2.23 -8.42 -18.91
C GLN A 275 2.10 -7.47 -17.71
N MET A 276 1.74 -7.97 -16.53
CA MET A 276 1.73 -7.21 -15.29
C MET A 276 3.15 -6.73 -14.92
N LEU A 277 4.15 -7.60 -15.01
CA LEU A 277 5.56 -7.30 -14.74
C LEU A 277 6.09 -6.21 -15.68
N THR A 278 5.90 -6.36 -17.00
CA THR A 278 6.29 -5.32 -17.97
C THR A 278 5.58 -4.00 -17.72
N THR A 279 4.33 -4.03 -17.24
CA THR A 279 3.60 -2.82 -16.86
C THR A 279 4.22 -2.20 -15.60
N ALA A 280 4.57 -3.01 -14.61
CA ALA A 280 5.20 -2.57 -13.36
C ALA A 280 6.63 -2.04 -13.57
N GLU A 281 7.43 -2.64 -14.44
CA GLU A 281 8.80 -2.18 -14.75
C GLU A 281 8.83 -0.78 -15.37
N ARG A 282 7.80 -0.41 -16.15
CA ARG A 282 7.63 0.97 -16.65
C ARG A 282 7.41 1.97 -15.50
N PHE A 283 6.98 1.50 -14.34
CA PHE A 283 6.80 2.29 -13.13
C PHE A 283 7.99 2.20 -12.16
N ASP A 284 9.02 1.39 -12.45
CA ASP A 284 10.26 1.39 -11.66
C ASP A 284 11.36 2.20 -12.38
N ALA A 285 11.41 2.18 -13.71
CA ALA A 285 12.38 2.93 -14.55
C ALA A 285 12.15 4.45 -14.56
#